data_AF-C8NDX8-F1
#
_entry.id   AF-C8NDX8-F1
#
_cell.length_a   1.000
_cell.length_b   1.000
_cell.length_c   1.000
_cell.angle_alpha   90.00
_cell.angle_beta   90.00
_cell.angle_gamma   90.00
#
_symmetry.space_group_name_H-M   'P 1'
#
loop_
_entity.id
_entity.type
_entity.pdbx_description
1 polymer ?
#
loop_
_entity_poly.entity_id
_entity_poly.type
_entity_poly.pdbx_seq_one_letter_code
_entity_poly.pdbx_strand_id
1 'polypeptide(L)'
;MSKYTDLLNKMIAEKEYDSSLVEGAPIRVSDGNNTITIGIVREVFHDNTGLDGYVVENPETKELTVLFQGSKAPFKEGSWPDWVDNDLPMVWKIATFRKSVTPQLDAAANKLNQILKDYPDSKVNLYAHSLGSMEVQISLARVSDITRIGEVHIYQGPNIYPTFTEEERLKVDAMKYRIINHVDQSDIIAFGYNSKNSDNAVGIVRHVDSKYLGLIKFIEQHMWGGYLFNTDGSLKVKNDTSRYEYHFSTSLDIARSGMYLNLMLKRKMLLDGLSKSEEIFLDSDQAQLISSGLSSAAKTAFETINKIKEQAHSEAEVILSSTRTVPWGFVSSADEVEEAYYAGGITRASIVNDVDSYFEPMEEKAKKLSEDFENLEIQIKSSITDMLKKDNELAGEFNEWNKMK
;
A
#
# COMPACT_ATOMS: atom_id res chain seq x y z
N MET A 1 -8.26 1.07 -3.31
CA MET A 1 -7.88 2.46 -2.99
C MET A 1 -7.61 2.54 -1.49
N SER A 2 -6.52 3.22 -1.10
CA SER A 2 -6.16 3.41 0.32
C SER A 2 -7.23 4.16 1.08
N LYS A 3 -7.47 3.75 2.33
CA LYS A 3 -8.50 4.36 3.20
C LYS A 3 -8.23 5.84 3.48
N TYR A 4 -6.96 6.21 3.53
CA TYR A 4 -6.50 7.57 3.82
C TYR A 4 -5.55 8.09 2.74
N THR A 5 -5.40 9.41 2.65
CA THR A 5 -4.36 10.04 1.82
C THR A 5 -2.97 9.73 2.37
N ASP A 6 -1.93 9.86 1.55
CA ASP A 6 -0.56 9.61 2.01
C ASP A 6 -0.18 10.54 3.19
N LEU A 7 -0.66 11.79 3.18
CA LEU A 7 -0.48 12.74 4.28
C LEU A 7 -1.13 12.24 5.58
N LEU A 8 -2.38 11.77 5.51
CA LEU A 8 -3.08 11.23 6.68
C LEU A 8 -2.41 9.96 7.19
N ASN A 9 -1.98 9.04 6.31
CA ASN A 9 -1.23 7.85 6.70
C ASN A 9 0.08 8.21 7.44
N LYS A 10 0.79 9.23 6.95
CA LYS A 10 1.98 9.77 7.63
C LYS A 10 1.63 10.33 9.01
N MET A 11 0.54 11.09 9.13
CA MET A 11 0.10 11.65 10.42
C MET A 11 -0.36 10.57 11.41
N ILE A 12 -0.91 9.45 10.93
CA ILE A 12 -1.20 8.28 11.75
C ILE A 12 0.11 7.66 12.26
N ALA A 13 1.10 7.46 11.38
CA ALA A 13 2.41 6.94 11.78
C ALA A 13 3.10 7.83 12.83
N GLU A 14 3.02 9.16 12.69
CA GLU A 14 3.59 10.09 13.69
C GLU A 14 3.04 9.90 15.10
N LYS A 15 1.82 9.36 15.24
CA LYS A 15 1.22 9.08 16.56
C LYS A 15 1.95 8.00 17.33
N GLU A 16 2.83 7.22 16.69
CA GLU A 16 3.71 6.31 17.39
C GLU A 16 4.59 7.05 18.43
N TYR A 17 4.92 8.33 18.22
CA TYR A 17 5.74 9.12 19.15
C TYR A 17 4.93 9.96 20.17
N ASP A 18 3.60 9.88 20.15
CA ASP A 18 2.73 10.68 21.02
C ASP A 18 2.70 10.10 22.44
N SER A 19 3.63 10.54 23.28
CA SER A 19 3.75 10.09 24.68
C SER A 19 2.55 10.44 25.59
N SER A 20 1.58 11.20 25.10
CA SER A 20 0.34 11.50 25.83
C SER A 20 -0.73 10.43 25.68
N LEU A 21 -0.57 9.49 24.74
CA LEU A 21 -1.52 8.41 24.50
C LEU A 21 -1.51 7.40 25.65
N VAL A 22 -2.70 7.15 26.18
CA VAL A 22 -2.98 6.16 27.23
C VAL A 22 -4.18 5.32 26.81
N GLU A 23 -4.39 4.18 27.44
CA GLU A 23 -5.58 3.36 27.20
C GLU A 23 -6.87 4.18 27.36
N GLY A 24 -7.81 4.01 26.42
CA GLY A 24 -9.04 4.78 26.34
C GLY A 24 -8.91 6.14 25.64
N ALA A 25 -7.70 6.62 25.34
CA ALA A 25 -7.52 7.86 24.61
C ALA A 25 -7.91 7.71 23.12
N PRO A 26 -8.58 8.70 22.52
CA PRO A 26 -8.84 8.71 21.09
C PRO A 26 -7.61 9.15 20.31
N ILE A 27 -7.29 8.46 19.22
CA ILE A 27 -6.34 8.95 18.21
C ILE A 27 -7.09 9.74 17.16
N ARG A 28 -6.64 10.98 16.94
CA ARG A 28 -7.20 11.90 15.95
C ARG A 28 -6.11 12.50 15.09
N VAL A 29 -6.43 12.68 13.81
CA VAL A 29 -5.58 13.36 12.82
C VAL A 29 -6.38 14.48 12.15
N SER A 30 -5.72 15.58 11.84
CA SER A 30 -6.34 16.73 11.17
C SER A 30 -6.35 16.52 9.66
N ASP A 31 -7.47 16.85 9.02
CA ASP A 31 -7.64 16.84 7.57
C ASP A 31 -8.21 18.20 7.11
N GLY A 32 -7.32 19.14 6.81
CA GLY A 32 -7.69 20.55 6.63
C GLY A 32 -8.40 21.12 7.86
N ASN A 33 -9.65 21.53 7.69
CA ASN A 33 -10.50 22.03 8.80
C ASN A 33 -11.24 20.93 9.56
N ASN A 34 -11.13 19.67 9.11
CA ASN A 34 -11.80 18.52 9.72
C ASN A 34 -10.84 17.78 10.65
N THR A 35 -11.41 16.98 11.56
CA THR A 35 -10.66 16.07 12.41
C THR A 35 -11.22 14.66 12.24
N ILE A 36 -10.37 13.73 11.84
CA ILE A 36 -10.73 12.33 11.66
C ILE A 36 -10.31 11.56 12.91
N THR A 37 -11.24 10.80 13.49
CA THR A 37 -10.94 9.87 14.59
C THR A 37 -10.53 8.53 13.98
N ILE A 38 -9.32 8.10 14.28
CA ILE A 38 -8.76 6.82 13.81
C ILE A 38 -9.34 5.66 14.62
N GLY A 39 -9.36 5.83 15.94
CA GLY A 39 -9.90 4.86 16.88
C GLY A 39 -9.56 5.21 18.33
N ILE A 40 -9.77 4.25 19.21
CA ILE A 40 -9.51 4.34 20.65
C ILE A 40 -8.34 3.42 20.99
N VAL A 41 -7.36 3.92 21.74
CA VAL A 41 -6.24 3.13 22.25
C VAL A 41 -6.79 2.03 23.18
N ARG A 42 -6.57 0.78 22.80
CA ARG A 42 -6.93 -0.41 23.58
C ARG A 42 -5.79 -0.93 24.41
N GLU A 43 -4.57 -0.71 23.95
CA GLU A 43 -3.36 -1.16 24.64
C GLU A 43 -2.22 -0.18 24.36
N VAL A 44 -1.45 0.12 25.40
CA VAL A 44 -0.11 0.70 25.29
C VAL A 44 0.87 -0.40 25.68
N PHE A 45 1.68 -0.89 24.74
CA PHE A 45 2.64 -1.96 25.01
C PHE A 45 4.05 -1.40 25.14
N HIS A 46 4.76 -1.89 26.15
CA HIS A 46 6.17 -1.61 26.43
C HIS A 46 6.81 -2.88 27.02
N ASP A 47 8.01 -3.27 26.58
CA ASP A 47 8.75 -4.36 27.20
C ASP A 47 10.25 -4.08 27.41
N ASN A 48 10.93 -5.02 28.06
CA ASN A 48 12.35 -4.91 28.41
C ASN A 48 13.31 -5.04 27.21
N THR A 49 12.82 -5.43 26.04
CA THR A 49 13.60 -5.46 24.80
C THR A 49 13.70 -4.08 24.16
N GLY A 50 12.85 -3.14 24.59
CA GLY A 50 12.71 -1.80 24.01
C GLY A 50 11.54 -1.69 23.03
N LEU A 51 10.74 -2.75 22.87
CA LEU A 51 9.53 -2.71 22.07
C LEU A 51 8.53 -1.76 22.71
N ASP A 52 8.02 -0.82 21.92
CA ASP A 52 7.07 0.21 22.33
C ASP A 52 6.00 0.39 21.26
N GLY A 53 4.75 0.68 21.67
CA GLY A 53 3.71 1.00 20.70
C GLY A 53 2.29 0.96 21.23
N TYR A 54 1.34 0.98 20.29
CA TYR A 54 -0.08 1.11 20.57
C TYR A 54 -0.92 0.15 19.74
N VAL A 55 -1.98 -0.39 20.35
CA VAL A 55 -3.09 -1.04 19.64
C VAL A 55 -4.30 -0.14 19.70
N VAL A 56 -4.84 0.22 18.55
CA VAL A 56 -5.92 1.20 18.40
C VAL A 56 -7.07 0.54 17.68
N GLU A 57 -8.26 0.47 18.29
CA GLU A 57 -9.44 -0.13 17.67
C GLU A 57 -10.34 0.96 17.11
N ASN A 58 -10.74 0.82 15.85
CA ASN A 58 -11.85 1.58 15.30
C ASN A 58 -13.18 1.02 15.85
N PRO A 59 -13.96 1.78 16.63
CA PRO A 59 -15.14 1.25 17.30
C PRO A 59 -16.26 0.84 16.33
N GLU A 60 -16.30 1.43 15.13
CA GLU A 60 -17.31 1.19 14.09
C GLU A 60 -16.97 -0.01 13.24
N THR A 61 -15.74 -0.06 12.71
CA THR A 61 -15.32 -1.11 11.75
C THR A 61 -14.72 -2.33 12.43
N LYS A 62 -14.35 -2.24 13.72
CA LYS A 62 -13.59 -3.25 14.47
C LYS A 62 -12.19 -3.53 13.92
N GLU A 63 -11.72 -2.71 12.99
CA GLU A 63 -10.35 -2.77 12.48
C GLU A 63 -9.37 -2.28 13.56
N LEU A 64 -8.19 -2.90 13.60
CA LEU A 64 -7.09 -2.45 14.44
C LEU A 64 -6.09 -1.64 13.60
N THR A 65 -5.59 -0.57 14.20
CA THR A 65 -4.39 0.14 13.79
C THR A 65 -3.33 -0.12 14.85
N VAL A 66 -2.24 -0.76 14.47
CA VAL A 66 -1.11 -1.05 15.37
C VAL A 66 0.04 -0.13 14.99
N LEU A 67 0.53 0.63 15.96
CA LEU A 67 1.64 1.56 15.82
C LEU A 67 2.87 0.94 16.50
N PHE A 68 3.90 0.59 15.73
CA PHE A 68 5.19 0.15 16.27
C PHE A 68 6.14 1.34 16.32
N GLN A 69 6.55 1.73 17.52
CA GLN A 69 7.30 2.97 17.73
C GLN A 69 8.78 2.79 17.37
N GLY A 70 9.30 3.66 16.51
CA GLY A 70 10.74 3.76 16.27
C GLY A 70 11.53 4.36 17.44
N SER A 71 12.82 4.59 17.24
CA SER A 71 13.70 5.12 18.30
C SER A 71 13.23 6.50 18.79
N LYS A 72 13.17 6.71 20.12
CA LYS A 72 12.79 8.00 20.77
C LYS A 72 13.90 9.06 20.78
N ALA A 73 15.15 8.65 20.55
CA ALA A 73 16.31 9.55 20.60
C ALA A 73 16.36 10.67 19.53
N PRO A 74 15.67 10.65 18.37
CA PRO A 74 15.62 11.81 17.49
C PRO A 74 14.73 12.96 18.01
N PHE A 75 13.91 12.74 19.05
CA PHE A 75 12.93 13.73 19.54
C PHE A 75 13.28 14.40 20.87
N LYS A 76 14.43 14.07 21.49
CA LYS A 76 14.85 14.69 22.76
C LYS A 76 15.89 15.79 22.52
N GLU A 77 15.85 16.85 23.31
CA GLU A 77 16.84 17.92 23.24
C GLU A 77 18.19 17.41 23.76
N GLY A 78 19.25 17.52 22.96
CA GLY A 78 20.60 17.06 23.32
C GLY A 78 20.91 15.59 23.06
N SER A 79 19.95 14.76 22.62
CA SER A 79 20.17 13.34 22.28
C SER A 79 20.73 13.10 20.88
N TRP A 80 21.01 14.16 20.13
CA TRP A 80 21.58 14.06 18.79
C TRP A 80 22.89 13.29 18.75
N PRO A 81 23.94 13.62 19.54
CA PRO A 81 25.18 12.85 19.53
C PRO A 81 24.94 11.38 19.85
N ASP A 82 24.10 11.10 20.86
CA ASP A 82 23.82 9.73 21.29
C ASP A 82 23.09 8.90 20.22
N TRP A 83 22.12 9.49 19.50
CA TRP A 83 21.41 8.80 18.41
C TRP A 83 22.36 8.44 17.26
N VAL A 84 23.27 9.34 16.92
CA VAL A 84 24.24 9.16 15.83
C VAL A 84 25.32 8.15 16.22
N ASP A 85 25.81 8.23 17.45
CA ASP A 85 26.93 7.40 17.92
C ASP A 85 26.49 5.99 18.31
N ASN A 86 25.26 5.80 18.80
CA ASN A 86 24.80 4.51 19.33
C ASN A 86 23.67 3.85 18.51
N ASP A 87 22.64 4.59 18.10
CA ASP A 87 21.46 3.99 17.48
C ASP A 87 21.66 3.68 15.99
N LEU A 88 22.20 4.62 15.20
CA LEU A 88 22.42 4.38 13.77
C LEU A 88 23.37 3.20 13.48
N PRO A 89 24.53 3.07 14.15
CA PRO A 89 25.41 1.92 13.94
C PRO A 89 24.75 0.60 14.37
N MET A 90 23.84 0.63 15.35
CA MET A 90 23.08 -0.54 15.77
C MET A 90 22.06 -0.95 14.70
N VAL A 91 21.22 -0.02 14.24
CA VAL A 91 20.25 -0.24 13.15
C VAL A 91 20.96 -0.81 11.91
N TRP A 92 22.12 -0.25 11.56
CA TRP A 92 22.91 -0.73 10.43
C TRP A 92 23.40 -2.17 10.63
N LYS A 93 23.94 -2.50 11.81
CA LYS A 93 24.38 -3.87 12.16
C LYS A 93 23.23 -4.87 12.11
N ILE A 94 22.05 -4.50 12.61
CA ILE A 94 20.85 -5.34 12.60
C ILE A 94 20.46 -5.67 11.15
N ALA A 95 20.46 -4.66 10.27
CA ALA A 95 20.06 -4.86 8.88
C ALA A 95 21.10 -5.59 8.01
N THR A 96 22.41 -5.48 8.31
CA THR A 96 23.48 -5.93 7.39
C THR A 96 24.18 -7.23 7.79
N PHE A 97 24.28 -7.59 9.08
CA PHE A 97 25.29 -8.57 9.52
C PHE A 97 24.82 -9.75 10.39
N ARG A 98 23.52 -10.02 10.58
CA ARG A 98 23.10 -11.22 11.35
C ARG A 98 21.87 -11.94 10.78
N LYS A 99 21.98 -13.28 10.69
CA LYS A 99 20.86 -14.22 10.55
C LYS A 99 19.99 -14.34 11.83
N SER A 100 20.34 -13.63 12.91
CA SER A 100 19.63 -13.67 14.20
C SER A 100 18.95 -12.33 14.47
N VAL A 101 17.63 -12.34 14.40
CA VAL A 101 16.72 -11.26 14.77
C VAL A 101 17.04 -10.79 16.20
N THR A 102 16.99 -9.48 16.47
CA THR A 102 17.22 -8.97 17.84
C THR A 102 16.05 -9.38 18.74
N PRO A 103 16.24 -9.44 20.08
CA PRO A 103 15.13 -9.70 21.00
C PRO A 103 13.92 -8.79 20.79
N GLN A 104 14.15 -7.52 20.43
CA GLN A 104 13.09 -6.55 20.13
C GLN A 104 12.30 -6.88 18.85
N LEU A 105 13.00 -7.25 17.78
CA LEU A 105 12.37 -7.67 16.54
C LEU A 105 11.59 -9.00 16.72
N ASP A 106 12.12 -9.93 17.52
CA ASP A 106 11.40 -11.16 17.90
C ASP A 106 10.16 -10.85 18.75
N ALA A 107 10.28 -9.92 19.71
CA ALA A 107 9.18 -9.46 20.54
C ALA A 107 8.07 -8.82 19.70
N ALA A 108 8.42 -8.01 18.69
CA ALA A 108 7.44 -7.42 17.77
C ALA A 108 6.65 -8.50 17.01
N ALA A 109 7.33 -9.51 16.48
CA ALA A 109 6.68 -10.61 15.78
C ALA A 109 5.74 -11.42 16.69
N ASN A 110 6.16 -11.66 17.93
CA ASN A 110 5.32 -12.30 18.94
C ASN A 110 4.11 -11.41 19.30
N LYS A 111 4.32 -10.09 19.41
CA LYS A 111 3.28 -9.14 19.74
C LYS A 111 2.20 -9.06 18.66
N LEU A 112 2.56 -9.00 17.39
CA LEU A 112 1.58 -9.03 16.29
C LEU A 112 0.74 -10.32 16.33
N ASN A 113 1.38 -11.47 16.55
CA ASN A 113 0.68 -12.75 16.67
C ASN A 113 -0.19 -12.85 17.93
N GLN A 114 0.19 -12.18 19.02
CA GLN A 114 -0.66 -12.03 20.19
C GLN A 114 -1.90 -11.18 19.85
N ILE A 115 -1.73 -10.03 19.17
CA ILE A 115 -2.84 -9.17 18.75
C ILE A 115 -3.85 -9.94 17.89
N LEU A 116 -3.39 -10.78 16.96
CA LEU A 116 -4.28 -11.60 16.14
C LEU A 116 -5.10 -12.61 16.95
N LYS A 117 -4.57 -13.08 18.10
CA LYS A 117 -5.28 -14.00 19.01
C LYS A 117 -6.26 -13.24 19.91
N ASP A 118 -5.84 -12.10 20.45
CA ASP A 118 -6.64 -11.29 21.37
C ASP A 118 -7.84 -10.64 20.66
N TYR A 119 -7.71 -10.41 19.35
CA TYR A 119 -8.75 -9.84 18.50
C TYR A 119 -8.99 -10.76 17.30
N PRO A 120 -9.74 -11.87 17.42
CA PRO A 120 -9.84 -12.91 16.39
C PRO A 120 -10.66 -12.54 15.14
N ASP A 121 -11.38 -11.41 15.14
CA ASP A 121 -12.24 -11.01 14.01
C ASP A 121 -11.79 -9.72 13.29
N SER A 122 -10.75 -9.05 13.79
CA SER A 122 -10.34 -7.71 13.34
C SER A 122 -9.36 -7.71 12.15
N LYS A 123 -9.57 -6.92 11.10
CA LYS A 123 -8.45 -6.63 10.18
C LYS A 123 -7.41 -5.75 10.88
N VAL A 124 -6.13 -6.01 10.64
CA VAL A 124 -5.00 -5.31 11.29
C VAL A 124 -4.22 -4.48 10.28
N ASN A 125 -4.21 -3.17 10.48
CA ASN A 125 -3.39 -2.22 9.74
C ASN A 125 -2.16 -1.86 10.58
N LEU A 126 -1.01 -1.69 9.94
CA LEU A 126 0.28 -1.50 10.63
C LEU A 126 0.93 -0.20 10.19
N TYR A 127 1.41 0.58 11.14
CA TYR A 127 2.15 1.82 10.88
C TYR A 127 3.43 1.81 11.70
N ALA A 128 4.53 2.20 11.07
CA ALA A 128 5.79 2.33 11.78
C ALA A 128 6.80 3.24 11.07
N HIS A 129 7.68 3.86 11.82
CA HIS A 129 8.80 4.64 11.31
C HIS A 129 10.15 4.15 11.89
N SER A 130 11.24 4.35 11.13
CA SER A 130 12.61 4.06 11.57
C SER A 130 12.78 2.59 12.02
N LEU A 131 13.23 2.34 13.25
CA LEU A 131 13.36 0.98 13.81
C LEU A 131 12.04 0.20 13.79
N GLY A 132 10.89 0.86 14.04
CA GLY A 132 9.58 0.22 14.02
C GLY A 132 9.23 -0.36 12.63
N SER A 133 9.78 0.19 11.55
CA SER A 133 9.62 -0.39 10.22
C SER A 133 10.24 -1.78 10.13
N MET A 134 11.39 -2.01 10.78
CA MET A 134 12.01 -3.34 10.84
C MET A 134 11.16 -4.30 11.69
N GLU A 135 10.60 -3.81 12.80
CA GLU A 135 9.67 -4.56 13.66
C GLU A 135 8.44 -5.03 12.88
N VAL A 136 7.85 -4.16 12.05
CA VAL A 136 6.75 -4.53 11.15
C VAL A 136 7.20 -5.53 10.08
N GLN A 137 8.34 -5.29 9.43
CA GLN A 137 8.87 -6.19 8.39
C GLN A 137 9.05 -7.63 8.92
N ILE A 138 9.67 -7.81 10.09
CA ILE A 138 9.85 -9.15 10.69
C ILE A 138 8.53 -9.73 11.21
N SER A 139 7.65 -8.88 11.75
CA SER A 139 6.34 -9.33 12.23
C SER A 139 5.50 -9.90 11.10
N LEU A 140 5.55 -9.28 9.93
CA LEU A 140 4.87 -9.77 8.72
C LEU A 140 5.53 -11.05 8.17
N ALA A 141 6.85 -11.15 8.21
CA ALA A 141 7.55 -12.39 7.83
C ALA A 141 7.14 -13.59 8.69
N ARG A 142 6.72 -13.34 9.94
CA ARG A 142 6.36 -14.37 10.93
C ARG A 142 4.90 -14.35 11.36
N VAL A 143 4.04 -13.62 10.65
CA VAL A 143 2.63 -13.54 11.00
C VAL A 143 1.95 -14.91 10.85
N SER A 144 1.04 -15.24 11.77
CA SER A 144 0.32 -16.51 11.78
C SER A 144 -0.78 -16.56 10.72
N ASP A 145 -1.35 -15.40 10.36
CA ASP A 145 -2.46 -15.30 9.43
C ASP A 145 -2.33 -14.06 8.55
N ILE A 146 -1.94 -14.27 7.28
CA ILE A 146 -1.79 -13.18 6.31
C ILE A 146 -3.16 -12.61 5.90
N THR A 147 -4.25 -13.36 6.02
CA THR A 147 -5.58 -12.92 5.56
C THR A 147 -6.09 -11.77 6.43
N ARG A 148 -5.57 -11.63 7.65
CA ARG A 148 -5.97 -10.62 8.63
C ARG A 148 -5.21 -9.31 8.51
N ILE A 149 -4.13 -9.29 7.74
CA ILE A 149 -3.34 -8.09 7.49
C ILE A 149 -4.02 -7.24 6.42
N GLY A 150 -4.37 -6.01 6.81
CA GLY A 150 -4.88 -4.95 5.97
C GLY A 150 -3.75 -4.10 5.38
N GLU A 151 -3.89 -2.78 5.42
CA GLU A 151 -2.89 -1.85 4.88
C GLU A 151 -1.71 -1.67 5.85
N VAL A 152 -0.50 -1.67 5.31
CA VAL A 152 0.73 -1.50 6.07
C VAL A 152 1.51 -0.31 5.51
N HIS A 153 1.78 0.68 6.35
CA HIS A 153 2.59 1.85 6.00
C HIS A 153 3.84 1.90 6.87
N ILE A 154 5.00 1.69 6.25
CA ILE A 154 6.29 1.78 6.94
C ILE A 154 7.13 2.88 6.31
N TYR A 155 7.81 3.66 7.14
CA TYR A 155 8.53 4.86 6.73
C TYR A 155 10.00 4.76 7.15
N GLN A 156 10.92 5.08 6.23
CA GLN A 156 12.31 5.43 6.55
C GLN A 156 13.08 4.35 7.33
N GLY A 157 12.66 3.09 7.22
CA GLY A 157 13.33 1.96 7.85
C GLY A 157 14.29 1.27 6.90
N PRO A 158 15.36 0.64 7.40
CA PRO A 158 16.25 -0.14 6.56
C PRO A 158 15.55 -1.40 6.03
N ASN A 159 16.02 -1.88 4.88
CA ASN A 159 15.51 -3.11 4.27
C ASN A 159 16.10 -4.35 4.94
N ILE A 160 15.26 -5.17 5.58
CA ILE A 160 15.71 -6.44 6.18
C ILE A 160 15.36 -7.68 5.35
N TYR A 161 14.72 -7.53 4.19
CA TYR A 161 14.38 -8.64 3.28
C TYR A 161 15.55 -9.60 3.00
N PRO A 162 16.80 -9.13 2.75
CA PRO A 162 17.92 -10.05 2.48
C PRO A 162 18.26 -11.00 3.65
N THR A 163 17.85 -10.64 4.88
CA THR A 163 18.10 -11.43 6.09
C THR A 163 17.13 -12.59 6.27
N PHE A 164 15.98 -12.53 5.59
CA PHE A 164 14.90 -13.51 5.74
C PHE A 164 15.25 -14.87 5.12
N THR A 165 14.75 -15.92 5.77
CA THR A 165 14.66 -17.28 5.23
C THR A 165 13.72 -17.33 4.02
N GLU A 166 13.73 -18.44 3.28
CA GLU A 166 12.84 -18.61 2.13
C GLU A 166 11.35 -18.58 2.54
N GLU A 167 10.99 -19.19 3.68
CA GLU A 167 9.60 -19.19 4.18
C GLU A 167 9.14 -17.79 4.60
N GLU A 168 10.01 -17.04 5.27
CA GLU A 168 9.75 -15.65 5.65
C GLU A 168 9.58 -14.76 4.41
N ARG A 169 10.42 -14.93 3.37
CA ARG A 169 10.28 -14.23 2.09
C ARG A 169 8.98 -14.58 1.39
N LEU A 170 8.63 -15.86 1.29
CA LEU A 170 7.38 -16.31 0.68
C LEU A 170 6.18 -15.63 1.33
N LYS A 171 6.20 -15.45 2.67
CA LYS A 171 5.11 -14.82 3.39
C LYS A 171 5.02 -13.31 3.16
N VAL A 172 6.13 -12.57 3.24
CA VAL A 172 6.10 -11.12 2.94
C VAL A 172 5.80 -10.85 1.47
N ASP A 173 6.28 -11.70 0.56
CA ASP A 173 6.00 -11.60 -0.87
C ASP A 173 4.54 -11.88 -1.21
N ALA A 174 3.84 -12.68 -0.39
CA ALA A 174 2.41 -12.90 -0.50
C ALA A 174 1.60 -11.64 -0.13
N MET A 175 2.13 -10.82 0.78
CA MET A 175 1.50 -9.58 1.26
C MET A 175 2.08 -8.32 0.59
N LYS A 176 2.96 -8.47 -0.42
CA LYS A 176 3.73 -7.37 -1.02
C LYS A 176 2.87 -6.15 -1.34
N TYR A 177 1.69 -6.38 -1.92
CA TYR A 177 0.82 -5.31 -2.41
C TYR A 177 -0.05 -4.65 -1.33
N ARG A 178 0.07 -5.09 -0.07
CA ARG A 178 -0.53 -4.45 1.11
C ARG A 178 0.48 -3.62 1.89
N ILE A 179 1.76 -3.78 1.59
CA ILE A 179 2.87 -3.16 2.32
C ILE A 179 3.43 -2.02 1.49
N ILE A 180 3.30 -0.81 2.00
CA ILE A 180 3.76 0.42 1.37
C ILE A 180 4.97 0.91 2.16
N ASN A 181 6.15 0.72 1.57
CA ASN A 181 7.42 1.08 2.18
C ASN A 181 7.92 2.40 1.60
N HIS A 182 7.74 3.49 2.36
CA HIS A 182 8.11 4.84 1.98
C HIS A 182 9.60 5.07 2.23
N VAL A 183 10.37 5.26 1.16
CA VAL A 183 11.82 5.35 1.19
C VAL A 183 12.28 6.66 0.60
N ASP A 184 12.83 7.53 1.43
CA ASP A 184 13.58 8.70 0.99
C ASP A 184 15.03 8.31 0.74
N GLN A 185 15.48 8.38 -0.51
CA GLN A 185 16.87 8.05 -0.86
C GLN A 185 17.89 9.07 -0.31
N SER A 186 17.43 10.22 0.18
CA SER A 186 18.25 11.19 0.91
C SER A 186 18.42 10.83 2.38
N ASP A 187 17.59 9.94 2.92
CA ASP A 187 17.72 9.42 4.27
C ASP A 187 18.74 8.27 4.28
N ILE A 188 19.80 8.45 5.08
CA ILE A 188 20.88 7.47 5.23
C ILE A 188 20.43 6.18 5.92
N ILE A 189 19.28 6.18 6.61
CA ILE A 189 18.76 5.01 7.34
C ILE A 189 17.86 4.15 6.47
N ALA A 190 17.21 4.74 5.47
CA ALA A 190 16.40 4.05 4.48
C ALA A 190 17.28 3.37 3.40
N PHE A 191 18.26 2.56 3.82
CA PHE A 191 19.19 1.84 2.93
C PHE A 191 18.76 0.39 2.65
N GLY A 192 19.45 -0.23 1.68
CA GLY A 192 19.27 -1.64 1.33
C GLY A 192 18.18 -1.89 0.29
N TYR A 193 17.59 -0.84 -0.27
CA TYR A 193 16.59 -0.92 -1.33
C TYR A 193 17.21 -0.77 -2.72
N ASN A 194 16.56 -1.38 -3.73
CA ASN A 194 16.83 -1.04 -5.11
C ASN A 194 16.45 0.44 -5.36
N SER A 195 17.22 1.12 -6.21
CA SER A 195 17.03 2.55 -6.47
C SER A 195 15.83 2.90 -7.36
N LYS A 196 15.21 1.92 -8.03
CA LYS A 196 14.17 2.14 -9.06
C LYS A 196 12.98 1.17 -9.01
N ASN A 197 13.01 0.17 -8.15
CA ASN A 197 11.96 -0.83 -8.08
C ASN A 197 11.87 -1.46 -6.67
N SER A 198 10.94 -2.39 -6.51
CA SER A 198 10.69 -3.09 -5.24
C SER A 198 11.37 -4.48 -5.18
N ASP A 199 12.43 -4.72 -5.95
CA ASP A 199 13.13 -6.01 -5.93
C ASP A 199 13.89 -6.20 -4.61
N ASN A 200 13.85 -7.43 -4.09
CA ASN A 200 14.49 -7.82 -2.84
C ASN A 200 14.12 -6.90 -1.65
N ALA A 201 12.86 -6.46 -1.56
CA ALA A 201 12.36 -5.60 -0.50
C ALA A 201 11.04 -6.11 0.07
N VAL A 202 10.75 -5.72 1.32
CA VAL A 202 9.44 -5.97 1.93
C VAL A 202 8.45 -4.92 1.44
N GLY A 203 7.47 -5.37 0.64
CA GLY A 203 6.41 -4.52 0.11
C GLY A 203 6.75 -3.78 -1.18
N ILE A 204 5.88 -2.85 -1.55
CA ILE A 204 6.11 -1.88 -2.62
C ILE A 204 7.00 -0.77 -2.07
N VAL A 205 8.17 -0.56 -2.68
CA VAL A 205 9.08 0.51 -2.31
C VAL A 205 8.64 1.79 -3.00
N ARG A 206 7.99 2.70 -2.27
CA ARG A 206 7.64 4.03 -2.78
C ARG A 206 8.81 4.97 -2.56
N HIS A 207 9.60 5.19 -3.61
CA HIS A 207 10.71 6.14 -3.59
C HIS A 207 10.16 7.57 -3.52
N VAL A 208 10.38 8.23 -2.38
CA VAL A 208 9.89 9.58 -2.12
C VAL A 208 10.68 10.58 -2.96
N ASP A 209 9.96 11.50 -3.62
CA ASP A 209 10.55 12.65 -4.29
C ASP A 209 10.72 13.78 -3.27
N SER A 210 11.74 13.62 -2.44
CA SER A 210 12.01 14.48 -1.30
C SER A 210 12.90 15.67 -1.66
N LYS A 211 12.81 16.72 -0.84
CA LYS A 211 13.83 17.77 -0.79
C LYS A 211 15.02 17.29 0.06
N TYR A 212 16.22 17.34 -0.51
CA TYR A 212 17.45 17.14 0.27
C TYR A 212 17.69 18.31 1.23
N LEU A 213 17.76 18.03 2.53
CA LEU A 213 17.93 19.01 3.60
C LEU A 213 19.40 19.25 3.96
N GLY A 214 20.34 18.48 3.41
CA GLY A 214 21.77 18.58 3.69
C GLY A 214 22.24 17.69 4.83
N LEU A 215 23.55 17.40 4.85
CA LEU A 215 24.18 16.51 5.84
C LEU A 215 24.04 16.95 7.30
N ILE A 216 23.78 18.23 7.59
CA ILE A 216 23.60 18.69 8.97
C ILE A 216 22.18 18.37 9.48
N LYS A 217 21.20 18.26 8.57
CA LYS A 217 19.78 18.07 8.89
C LYS A 217 19.33 16.62 8.68
N PHE A 218 20.19 15.64 8.90
CA PHE A 218 19.84 14.26 8.61
C PHE A 218 18.83 13.65 9.59
N ILE A 219 18.68 14.12 10.85
CA ILE A 219 17.47 13.75 11.65
C ILE A 219 16.23 14.25 10.93
N GLU A 220 16.19 15.54 10.57
CA GLU A 220 15.00 16.11 9.90
C GLU A 220 14.69 15.35 8.60
N GLN A 221 15.73 14.91 7.86
CA GLN A 221 15.60 14.09 6.65
C GLN A 221 15.13 12.67 6.93
N HIS A 222 15.61 12.05 8.02
CA HIS A 222 15.21 10.72 8.45
C HIS A 222 13.76 10.72 8.91
N MET A 223 13.34 11.76 9.62
CA MET A 223 11.94 12.09 9.81
C MET A 223 11.30 12.45 8.45
N TRP A 224 10.09 12.99 8.48
CA TRP A 224 9.39 13.39 7.25
C TRP A 224 9.80 14.77 6.71
N GLY A 225 10.91 15.37 7.15
CA GLY A 225 11.24 16.76 6.85
C GLY A 225 11.49 17.04 5.36
N GLY A 226 11.95 16.04 4.62
CA GLY A 226 12.12 16.14 3.16
C GLY A 226 10.84 15.88 2.36
N TYR A 227 9.77 15.38 2.98
CA TYR A 227 8.58 14.91 2.25
C TYR A 227 7.81 16.08 1.66
N LEU A 228 7.36 15.91 0.43
CA LEU A 228 6.56 16.89 -0.30
C LEU A 228 5.21 16.27 -0.64
N PHE A 229 4.12 16.94 -0.30
CA PHE A 229 2.77 16.49 -0.60
C PHE A 229 2.12 17.38 -1.66
N ASN A 230 1.26 16.79 -2.47
CA ASN A 230 0.36 17.53 -3.36
C ASN A 230 -0.83 18.08 -2.56
N THR A 231 -1.60 18.98 -3.17
CA THR A 231 -2.76 19.61 -2.54
C THR A 231 -3.87 18.62 -2.17
N ASP A 232 -3.95 17.48 -2.85
CA ASP A 232 -4.88 16.38 -2.56
C ASP A 232 -4.38 15.44 -1.44
N GLY A 233 -3.24 15.74 -0.81
CA GLY A 233 -2.63 14.94 0.25
C GLY A 233 -1.85 13.73 -0.25
N SER A 234 -1.71 13.51 -1.56
CA SER A 234 -0.82 12.47 -2.11
C SER A 234 0.65 12.85 -1.94
N LEU A 235 1.50 11.86 -1.65
CA LEU A 235 2.94 12.04 -1.50
C LEU A 235 3.60 12.14 -2.87
N LYS A 236 4.47 13.11 -3.07
CA LYS A 236 5.32 13.17 -4.26
C LYS A 236 6.31 12.02 -4.23
N VAL A 237 6.27 11.21 -5.29
CA VAL A 237 7.10 10.03 -5.47
C VAL A 237 7.81 10.09 -6.80
N LYS A 238 8.98 9.45 -6.88
CA LYS A 238 9.75 9.37 -8.11
C LYS A 238 8.99 8.56 -9.16
N ASN A 239 9.24 8.87 -10.43
CA ASN A 239 8.62 8.16 -11.53
C ASN A 239 9.43 6.90 -11.87
N ASP A 240 9.12 5.79 -11.21
CA ASP A 240 9.74 4.49 -11.41
C ASP A 240 8.71 3.34 -11.45
N THR A 241 9.17 2.08 -11.52
CA THR A 241 8.27 0.94 -11.75
C THR A 241 7.39 0.62 -10.55
N SER A 242 7.76 1.03 -9.33
CA SER A 242 6.96 0.81 -8.12
C SER A 242 5.60 1.51 -8.20
N ARG A 243 5.51 2.59 -8.98
CA ARG A 243 4.26 3.32 -9.22
C ARG A 243 3.18 2.43 -9.83
N TYR A 244 3.55 1.55 -10.77
CA TYR A 244 2.60 0.59 -11.35
C TYR A 244 2.19 -0.48 -10.35
N GLU A 245 3.13 -0.97 -9.53
CA GLU A 245 2.82 -1.94 -8.47
C GLU A 245 1.83 -1.35 -7.45
N TYR A 246 2.01 -0.08 -7.07
CA TYR A 246 1.10 0.63 -6.19
C TYR A 246 -0.28 0.83 -6.84
N HIS A 247 -0.30 1.28 -8.10
CA HIS A 247 -1.55 1.54 -8.83
C HIS A 247 -2.41 0.28 -8.98
N PHE A 248 -1.80 -0.86 -9.26
CA PHE A 248 -2.48 -2.15 -9.44
C PHE A 248 -2.45 -3.05 -8.19
N SER A 249 -2.10 -2.49 -7.04
CA SER A 249 -1.89 -3.23 -5.78
C SER A 249 -3.05 -4.15 -5.43
N THR A 250 -4.30 -3.66 -5.45
CA THR A 250 -5.49 -4.47 -5.13
C THR A 250 -5.62 -5.69 -6.05
N SER A 251 -5.47 -5.50 -7.37
CA SER A 251 -5.60 -6.58 -8.34
C SER A 251 -4.47 -7.60 -8.22
N LEU A 252 -3.25 -7.12 -7.98
CA LEU A 252 -2.07 -7.96 -7.79
C LEU A 252 -2.12 -8.71 -6.45
N ASP A 253 -2.70 -8.11 -5.40
CA ASP A 253 -2.87 -8.76 -4.09
C ASP A 253 -3.81 -9.97 -4.15
N ILE A 254 -4.92 -9.87 -4.88
CA ILE A 254 -5.87 -10.99 -5.09
C ILE A 254 -5.12 -12.22 -5.60
N ALA A 255 -4.34 -12.05 -6.67
CA ALA A 255 -3.59 -13.14 -7.27
C ALA A 255 -2.45 -13.61 -6.35
N ARG A 256 -1.64 -12.68 -5.81
CA ARG A 256 -0.41 -13.00 -5.08
C ARG A 256 -0.70 -13.66 -3.72
N SER A 257 -1.58 -13.06 -2.92
CA SER A 257 -1.94 -13.61 -1.61
C SER A 257 -2.76 -14.88 -1.75
N GLY A 258 -3.69 -14.92 -2.72
CA GLY A 258 -4.47 -16.12 -3.02
C GLY A 258 -3.61 -17.30 -3.43
N MET A 259 -2.64 -17.10 -4.35
CA MET A 259 -1.71 -18.15 -4.76
C MET A 259 -0.87 -18.68 -3.59
N TYR A 260 -0.46 -17.81 -2.66
CA TYR A 260 0.22 -18.26 -1.44
C TYR A 260 -0.68 -19.13 -0.58
N LEU A 261 -1.93 -18.73 -0.34
CA LEU A 261 -2.89 -19.52 0.46
C LEU A 261 -3.18 -20.87 -0.21
N ASN A 262 -3.35 -20.87 -1.53
CA ASN A 262 -3.50 -22.09 -2.33
C ASN A 262 -2.28 -23.01 -2.18
N LEU A 263 -1.06 -22.47 -2.25
CA LEU A 263 0.18 -23.23 -2.04
C LEU A 263 0.25 -23.81 -0.62
N MET A 264 -0.14 -23.06 0.40
CA MET A 264 -0.14 -23.53 1.79
C MET A 264 -1.17 -24.64 2.00
N LEU A 265 -2.35 -24.52 1.38
CA LEU A 265 -3.37 -25.56 1.41
C LEU A 265 -2.88 -26.83 0.67
N LYS A 266 -2.27 -26.68 -0.50
CA LYS A 266 -1.63 -27.78 -1.24
C LYS A 266 -0.57 -28.48 -0.40
N ARG A 267 0.30 -27.75 0.31
CA ARG A 267 1.31 -28.33 1.20
C ARG A 267 0.68 -29.14 2.35
N LYS A 268 -0.43 -28.67 2.90
CA LYS A 268 -1.19 -29.39 3.95
C LYS A 268 -1.80 -30.68 3.42
N MET A 269 -2.39 -30.65 2.22
CA MET A 269 -3.05 -31.82 1.60
C MET A 269 -2.03 -32.85 1.09
N LEU A 270 -0.85 -32.41 0.64
CA LEU A 270 0.21 -33.31 0.16
C LEU A 270 0.76 -34.28 1.21
N LEU A 271 0.54 -34.05 2.52
CA LEU A 271 1.07 -34.91 3.58
C LEU A 271 0.57 -36.36 3.48
N ASP A 272 -0.63 -36.56 2.93
CA ASP A 272 -1.25 -37.88 2.73
C ASP A 272 -1.26 -38.33 1.25
N GLY A 273 -0.60 -37.56 0.38
CA GLY A 273 -0.69 -37.67 -1.08
C GLY A 273 -1.96 -37.00 -1.64
N LEU A 274 -1.89 -36.44 -2.85
CA LEU A 274 -3.05 -35.79 -3.47
C LEU A 274 -3.92 -36.81 -4.23
N SER A 275 -5.21 -36.80 -3.92
CA SER A 275 -6.24 -37.43 -4.75
C SER A 275 -6.56 -36.58 -5.99
N LYS A 276 -7.24 -37.18 -6.97
CA LYS A 276 -7.68 -36.46 -8.17
C LYS A 276 -8.66 -35.33 -7.86
N SER A 277 -9.55 -35.52 -6.89
CA SER A 277 -10.51 -34.49 -6.48
C SER A 277 -9.81 -33.28 -5.86
N GLU A 278 -8.77 -33.52 -5.07
CA GLU A 278 -7.96 -32.46 -4.47
C GLU A 278 -7.13 -31.70 -5.51
N GLU A 279 -6.58 -32.40 -6.51
CA GLU A 279 -5.93 -31.75 -7.66
C GLU A 279 -6.92 -30.85 -8.41
N ILE A 280 -8.11 -31.36 -8.73
CA ILE A 280 -9.17 -30.58 -9.40
C ILE A 280 -9.56 -29.35 -8.57
N PHE A 281 -9.65 -29.49 -7.25
CA PHE A 281 -9.94 -28.38 -6.35
C PHE A 281 -8.84 -27.31 -6.36
N LEU A 282 -7.58 -27.72 -6.20
CA LEU A 282 -6.44 -26.80 -6.17
C LEU A 282 -6.27 -26.07 -7.51
N ASP A 283 -6.53 -26.74 -8.63
CA ASP A 283 -6.49 -26.13 -9.96
C ASP A 283 -7.67 -25.18 -10.19
N SER A 284 -8.87 -25.57 -9.73
CA SER A 284 -10.07 -24.71 -9.81
C SER A 284 -9.91 -23.44 -8.97
N ASP A 285 -9.28 -23.54 -7.80
CA ASP A 285 -8.99 -22.40 -6.94
C ASP A 285 -7.94 -21.47 -7.56
N GLN A 286 -6.82 -22.03 -8.06
CA GLN A 286 -5.80 -21.23 -8.77
C GLN A 286 -6.39 -20.51 -9.99
N ALA A 287 -7.19 -21.20 -10.82
CA ALA A 287 -7.82 -20.61 -12.00
C ALA A 287 -8.74 -19.43 -11.64
N GLN A 288 -9.52 -19.55 -10.56
CA GLN A 288 -10.37 -18.47 -10.06
C GLN A 288 -9.56 -17.29 -9.54
N LEU A 289 -8.48 -17.55 -8.79
CA LEU A 289 -7.62 -16.49 -8.25
C LEU A 289 -6.91 -15.68 -9.35
N ILE A 290 -6.35 -16.37 -10.34
CA ILE A 290 -5.66 -15.74 -11.47
C ILE A 290 -6.65 -14.95 -12.33
N SER A 291 -7.82 -15.53 -12.66
CA SER A 291 -8.82 -14.84 -13.48
C SER A 291 -9.42 -13.62 -12.75
N SER A 292 -9.69 -13.72 -11.45
CA SER A 292 -10.17 -12.58 -10.63
C SER A 292 -9.13 -11.45 -10.57
N GLY A 293 -7.84 -11.78 -10.42
CA GLY A 293 -6.76 -10.80 -10.45
C GLY A 293 -6.63 -10.09 -11.80
N LEU A 294 -6.72 -10.83 -12.91
CA LEU A 294 -6.67 -10.26 -14.27
C LEU A 294 -7.88 -9.36 -14.57
N SER A 295 -9.08 -9.83 -14.25
CA SER A 295 -10.33 -9.06 -14.37
C SER A 295 -10.27 -7.76 -13.56
N SER A 296 -9.83 -7.84 -12.30
CA SER A 296 -9.63 -6.66 -11.46
C SER A 296 -8.61 -5.68 -12.04
N ALA A 297 -7.49 -6.17 -12.60
CA ALA A 297 -6.45 -5.32 -13.18
C ALA A 297 -6.94 -4.61 -14.45
N ALA A 298 -7.64 -5.33 -15.32
CA ALA A 298 -8.22 -4.78 -16.55
C ALA A 298 -9.27 -3.70 -16.26
N LYS A 299 -10.14 -3.96 -15.27
CA LYS A 299 -11.11 -2.97 -14.78
C LYS A 299 -10.42 -1.72 -14.22
N THR A 300 -9.40 -1.90 -13.39
CA THR A 300 -8.61 -0.78 -12.82
C THR A 300 -7.97 0.05 -13.93
N ALA A 301 -7.42 -0.60 -14.97
CA ALA A 301 -6.83 0.09 -16.11
C ALA A 301 -7.88 0.90 -16.90
N PHE A 302 -9.04 0.32 -17.16
CA PHE A 302 -10.16 1.00 -17.83
C PHE A 302 -10.64 2.23 -17.03
N GLU A 303 -10.90 2.08 -15.74
CA GLU A 303 -11.31 3.19 -14.86
C GLU A 303 -10.25 4.30 -14.82
N THR A 304 -8.97 3.94 -14.84
CA THR A 304 -7.86 4.90 -14.86
C THR A 304 -7.82 5.69 -16.16
N ILE A 305 -7.97 5.03 -17.30
CA ILE A 305 -8.02 5.69 -18.60
C ILE A 305 -9.20 6.65 -18.68
N ASN A 306 -10.38 6.24 -18.20
CA ASN A 306 -11.54 7.12 -18.14
C ASN A 306 -11.28 8.34 -17.26
N LYS A 307 -10.68 8.16 -16.08
CA LYS A 307 -10.35 9.29 -15.21
C LYS A 307 -9.37 10.26 -15.89
N ILE A 308 -8.35 9.76 -16.57
CA ILE A 308 -7.39 10.59 -17.32
C ILE A 308 -8.09 11.34 -18.44
N LYS A 309 -8.98 10.67 -19.19
CA LYS A 309 -9.79 11.29 -20.24
C LYS A 309 -10.64 12.43 -19.69
N GLU A 310 -11.39 12.20 -18.62
CA GLU A 310 -12.24 13.22 -17.98
C GLU A 310 -11.42 14.41 -17.47
N GLN A 311 -10.24 14.16 -16.90
CA GLN A 311 -9.33 15.22 -16.47
C GLN A 311 -8.81 16.04 -17.66
N ALA A 312 -8.34 15.38 -18.72
CA ALA A 312 -7.86 16.05 -19.92
C ALA A 312 -8.97 16.86 -20.61
N HIS A 313 -10.19 16.33 -20.68
CA HIS A 313 -11.37 17.03 -21.18
C HIS A 313 -11.66 18.28 -20.34
N SER A 314 -11.71 18.15 -19.02
CA SER A 314 -11.95 19.28 -18.12
C SER A 314 -10.86 20.35 -18.23
N GLU A 315 -9.59 19.97 -18.37
CA GLU A 315 -8.49 20.91 -18.57
C GLU A 315 -8.59 21.61 -19.92
N ALA A 316 -8.97 20.89 -20.98
CA ALA A 316 -9.22 21.44 -22.31
C ALA A 316 -10.37 22.46 -22.29
N GLU A 317 -11.45 22.21 -21.55
CA GLU A 317 -12.55 23.15 -21.35
C GLU A 317 -12.10 24.42 -20.62
N VAL A 318 -11.25 24.28 -19.60
CA VAL A 318 -10.66 25.44 -18.90
C VAL A 318 -9.81 26.27 -19.86
N ILE A 319 -8.96 25.62 -20.68
CA ILE A 319 -8.15 26.30 -21.70
C ILE A 319 -9.05 27.02 -22.71
N LEU A 320 -10.10 26.37 -23.20
CA LEU A 320 -11.06 26.99 -24.12
C LEU A 320 -11.74 28.20 -23.48
N SER A 321 -12.17 28.10 -22.22
CA SER A 321 -12.79 29.22 -21.50
C SER A 321 -11.85 30.41 -21.30
N SER A 322 -10.54 30.15 -21.23
CA SER A 322 -9.53 31.19 -21.03
C SER A 322 -9.42 32.16 -22.21
N THR A 323 -9.88 31.76 -23.42
CA THR A 323 -9.93 32.64 -24.61
C THR A 323 -10.84 33.85 -24.43
N ARG A 324 -11.73 33.83 -23.43
CA ARG A 324 -12.61 34.95 -23.07
C ARG A 324 -12.00 35.88 -22.02
N THR A 325 -10.78 35.59 -21.55
CA THR A 325 -10.09 36.41 -20.54
C THR A 325 -9.41 37.60 -21.19
N VAL A 326 -9.93 38.81 -20.95
CA VAL A 326 -9.36 40.05 -21.47
C VAL A 326 -8.01 40.34 -20.79
N PRO A 327 -6.89 40.42 -21.53
CA PRO A 327 -5.59 40.71 -20.94
C PRO A 327 -5.53 42.13 -20.34
N TRP A 328 -4.75 42.28 -19.27
CA TRP A 328 -4.56 43.58 -18.61
C TRP A 328 -4.01 44.63 -19.59
N GLY A 329 -4.66 45.80 -19.64
CA GLY A 329 -4.29 46.91 -20.53
C GLY A 329 -5.03 46.95 -21.87
N PHE A 330 -5.86 45.96 -22.18
CA PHE A 330 -6.74 45.96 -23.35
C PHE A 330 -8.14 46.50 -23.00
N VAL A 331 -8.79 47.17 -23.96
CA VAL A 331 -10.16 47.72 -23.82
C VAL A 331 -11.18 46.88 -24.59
N SER A 332 -10.80 45.64 -24.97
CA SER A 332 -11.65 44.71 -25.72
C SER A 332 -12.71 44.07 -24.82
N SER A 333 -13.84 43.69 -25.42
CA SER A 333 -14.83 42.80 -24.80
C SER A 333 -14.35 41.34 -24.81
N ALA A 334 -14.94 40.49 -23.97
CA ALA A 334 -14.65 39.06 -23.95
C ALA A 334 -14.90 38.40 -25.32
N ASP A 335 -15.93 38.83 -26.03
CA ASP A 335 -16.29 38.29 -27.35
C ASP A 335 -15.28 38.71 -28.42
N GLU A 336 -14.73 39.93 -28.36
CA GLU A 336 -13.67 40.37 -29.26
C GLU A 336 -12.36 39.60 -29.06
N VAL A 337 -12.03 39.23 -27.82
CA VAL A 337 -10.85 38.40 -27.52
C VAL A 337 -11.08 36.96 -27.98
N GLU A 338 -12.27 36.41 -27.74
CA GLU A 338 -12.66 35.09 -28.24
C GLU A 338 -12.60 35.02 -29.78
N GLU A 339 -13.11 36.04 -30.47
CA GLU A 339 -13.08 36.13 -31.94
C GLU A 339 -11.64 36.26 -32.47
N ALA A 340 -10.76 36.98 -31.77
CA ALA A 340 -9.35 37.05 -32.14
C ALA A 340 -8.64 35.69 -32.02
N TYR A 341 -8.91 34.93 -30.96
CA TYR A 341 -8.42 33.56 -30.81
C TYR A 341 -9.01 32.63 -31.90
N TYR A 342 -10.31 32.75 -32.16
CA TYR A 342 -11.01 32.00 -33.21
C TYR A 342 -10.41 32.28 -34.59
N ALA A 343 -10.11 33.53 -34.92
CA ALA A 343 -9.44 33.92 -36.16
C ALA A 343 -8.02 33.35 -36.26
N GLY A 344 -7.35 33.11 -35.13
CA GLY A 344 -6.08 32.40 -35.03
C GLY A 344 -6.19 30.87 -35.12
N GLY A 345 -7.40 30.32 -35.30
CA GLY A 345 -7.67 28.89 -35.41
C GLY A 345 -7.97 28.19 -34.09
N ILE A 346 -8.09 28.93 -32.98
CA ILE A 346 -8.42 28.37 -31.67
C ILE A 346 -9.93 28.20 -31.55
N THR A 347 -10.38 26.95 -31.59
CA THR A 347 -11.80 26.59 -31.56
C THR A 347 -12.05 25.47 -30.56
N ARG A 348 -13.32 25.19 -30.25
CA ARG A 348 -13.68 23.98 -29.50
C ARG A 348 -13.18 22.71 -30.19
N ALA A 349 -13.25 22.66 -31.52
CA ALA A 349 -12.77 21.51 -32.28
C ALA A 349 -11.27 21.28 -32.04
N SER A 350 -10.46 22.35 -32.15
CA SER A 350 -9.00 22.27 -32.01
C SER A 350 -8.47 22.16 -30.58
N ILE A 351 -9.32 22.26 -29.56
CA ILE A 351 -8.93 22.14 -28.15
C ILE A 351 -9.62 20.93 -27.51
N VAL A 352 -10.94 20.93 -27.45
CA VAL A 352 -11.71 19.93 -26.68
C VAL A 352 -11.93 18.68 -27.51
N ASN A 353 -12.45 18.81 -28.74
CA ASN A 353 -12.77 17.64 -29.55
C ASN A 353 -11.51 16.86 -29.95
N ASP A 354 -10.40 17.54 -30.25
CA ASP A 354 -9.12 16.88 -30.55
C ASP A 354 -8.61 16.05 -29.36
N VAL A 355 -8.80 16.54 -28.13
CA VAL A 355 -8.48 15.78 -26.90
C VAL A 355 -9.41 14.57 -26.76
N ASP A 356 -10.72 14.74 -26.95
CA ASP A 356 -11.68 13.65 -26.88
C ASP A 356 -11.37 12.54 -27.90
N SER A 357 -11.17 12.92 -29.17
CA SER A 357 -10.83 12.00 -30.26
C SER A 357 -9.47 11.30 -30.06
N TYR A 358 -8.52 11.92 -29.34
CA TYR A 358 -7.27 11.27 -28.97
C TYR A 358 -7.49 10.10 -27.98
N PHE A 359 -8.38 10.28 -27.01
CA PHE A 359 -8.65 9.28 -25.96
C PHE A 359 -9.67 8.22 -26.36
N GLU A 360 -10.63 8.51 -27.24
CA GLU A 360 -11.66 7.58 -27.73
C GLU A 360 -11.12 6.16 -28.06
N PRO A 361 -10.11 5.98 -28.94
CA PRO A 361 -9.62 4.65 -29.28
C PRO A 361 -8.93 3.93 -28.11
N MET A 362 -8.37 4.69 -27.14
CA MET A 362 -7.74 4.12 -25.95
C MET A 362 -8.79 3.60 -24.97
N GLU A 363 -9.85 4.38 -24.76
CA GLU A 363 -11.00 4.01 -23.95
C GLU A 363 -11.68 2.76 -24.53
N GLU A 364 -11.98 2.73 -25.82
CA GLU A 364 -12.62 1.58 -26.47
C GLU A 364 -11.80 0.30 -26.29
N LYS A 365 -10.47 0.39 -26.48
CA LYS A 365 -9.57 -0.75 -26.29
C LYS A 365 -9.53 -1.21 -24.83
N ALA A 366 -9.47 -0.28 -23.89
CA ALA A 366 -9.43 -0.60 -22.46
C ALA A 366 -10.76 -1.21 -21.98
N LYS A 367 -11.88 -0.66 -22.43
CA LYS A 367 -13.23 -1.18 -22.18
C LYS A 367 -13.34 -2.62 -22.67
N LYS A 368 -12.99 -2.86 -23.94
CA LYS A 368 -13.04 -4.21 -24.51
C LYS A 368 -12.17 -5.19 -23.73
N LEU A 369 -10.95 -4.80 -23.34
CA LEU A 369 -10.07 -5.66 -22.56
C LEU A 369 -10.67 -5.98 -21.17
N SER A 370 -11.28 -4.99 -20.51
CA SER A 370 -12.00 -5.19 -19.26
C SER A 370 -13.16 -6.17 -19.43
N GLU A 371 -13.99 -6.01 -20.46
CA GLU A 371 -15.12 -6.90 -20.77
C GLU A 371 -14.65 -8.32 -21.11
N ASP A 372 -13.57 -8.47 -21.89
CA ASP A 372 -13.01 -9.77 -22.27
C ASP A 372 -12.52 -10.55 -21.03
N PHE A 373 -11.83 -9.89 -20.10
CA PHE A 373 -11.37 -10.55 -18.87
C PHE A 373 -12.48 -10.84 -17.86
N GLU A 374 -13.48 -9.96 -17.75
CA GLU A 374 -14.67 -10.21 -16.94
C GLU A 374 -15.44 -11.43 -17.47
N ASN A 375 -15.63 -11.51 -18.80
CA ASN A 375 -16.25 -12.67 -19.44
C ASN A 375 -15.46 -13.96 -19.21
N LEU A 376 -14.12 -13.91 -19.30
CA LEU A 376 -13.28 -15.07 -19.02
C LEU A 376 -13.42 -15.56 -17.57
N GLU A 377 -13.44 -14.63 -16.60
CA GLU A 377 -13.66 -14.96 -15.19
C GLU A 377 -15.03 -15.63 -14.97
N ILE A 378 -16.09 -15.09 -15.58
CA ILE A 378 -17.44 -15.67 -15.54
C ILE A 378 -17.46 -17.08 -16.14
N GLN A 379 -16.81 -17.29 -17.28
CA GLN A 379 -16.75 -18.61 -17.92
C GLN A 379 -16.02 -19.64 -17.05
N ILE A 380 -14.91 -19.27 -16.41
CA ILE A 380 -14.17 -20.14 -15.49
C ILE A 380 -15.07 -20.52 -14.30
N LYS A 381 -15.69 -19.54 -13.64
CA LYS A 381 -16.59 -19.76 -12.51
C LYS A 381 -17.80 -20.63 -12.88
N SER A 382 -18.41 -20.39 -14.04
CA SER A 382 -19.53 -21.20 -14.55
C SER A 382 -19.10 -22.65 -14.83
N SER A 383 -17.95 -22.84 -15.46
CA SER A 383 -17.44 -24.18 -15.79
C SER A 383 -17.18 -25.02 -14.54
N ILE A 384 -16.58 -24.41 -13.51
CA ILE A 384 -16.36 -25.06 -12.21
C ILE A 384 -17.71 -25.38 -11.55
N THR A 385 -18.65 -24.44 -11.55
CA THR A 385 -19.99 -24.66 -10.98
C THR A 385 -20.73 -25.80 -11.67
N ASP A 386 -20.67 -25.87 -13.00
CA ASP A 386 -21.34 -26.91 -13.77
C ASP A 386 -20.67 -28.29 -13.62
N MET A 387 -19.35 -28.32 -13.37
CA MET A 387 -18.65 -29.54 -12.95
C MET A 387 -19.18 -30.04 -11.60
N LEU A 388 -19.26 -29.17 -10.59
CA LEU A 388 -19.74 -29.53 -9.25
C LEU A 388 -21.22 -29.96 -9.24
N LYS A 389 -22.08 -29.36 -10.09
CA LYS A 389 -23.48 -29.81 -10.24
C LYS A 389 -23.62 -31.23 -10.79
N LYS A 390 -22.63 -31.71 -11.55
CA LYS A 390 -22.64 -33.06 -12.15
C LYS A 390 -22.06 -34.12 -11.21
N ASP A 391 -21.35 -33.70 -10.17
CA ASP A 391 -20.64 -34.56 -9.23
C ASP A 391 -20.89 -34.12 -7.78
N ASN A 392 -21.91 -34.70 -7.17
CA ASN A 392 -22.33 -34.36 -5.81
C ASN A 392 -21.28 -34.74 -4.75
N GLU A 393 -20.46 -35.76 -5.00
CA GLU A 393 -19.39 -36.17 -4.09
C GLU A 393 -18.29 -35.11 -4.11
N LEU A 394 -17.80 -34.75 -5.30
CA LEU A 394 -16.82 -33.69 -5.48
C LEU A 394 -17.32 -32.34 -4.93
N ALA A 395 -18.60 -32.02 -5.11
CA ALA A 395 -19.22 -30.83 -4.54
C ALA A 395 -19.19 -30.83 -2.99
N GLY A 396 -19.43 -31.98 -2.37
CA GLY A 396 -19.31 -32.17 -0.93
C GLY A 396 -17.87 -31.94 -0.45
N GLU A 397 -16.90 -32.54 -1.14
CA GLU A 397 -15.47 -32.39 -0.82
C GLU A 397 -14.99 -30.94 -0.96
N PHE A 398 -15.36 -30.25 -2.03
CA PHE A 398 -15.08 -28.83 -2.24
C PHE A 398 -15.59 -27.96 -1.08
N ASN A 399 -16.80 -28.26 -0.57
CA ASN A 399 -17.36 -27.52 0.56
C ASN A 399 -16.55 -27.69 1.85
N GLU A 400 -16.01 -28.88 2.09
CA GLU A 400 -15.13 -29.11 3.26
C GLU A 400 -13.78 -28.41 3.09
N TRP A 401 -13.15 -28.50 1.92
CA TRP A 401 -11.86 -27.82 1.68
C TRP A 401 -11.97 -26.30 1.66
N ASN A 402 -13.10 -25.74 1.24
CA ASN A 402 -13.33 -24.30 1.34
C ASN A 402 -13.40 -23.81 2.80
N LYS A 403 -13.73 -24.65 3.77
CA LYS A 403 -13.68 -24.30 5.21
C LYS A 403 -12.26 -24.36 5.79
N MET A 404 -11.31 -24.95 5.06
CA MET A 404 -9.91 -25.04 5.44
C MET A 404 -9.05 -23.86 4.95
N LYS A 405 -9.59 -23.08 4.01
CA LYS A 405 -9.03 -21.79 3.58
C LYS A 405 -9.26 -20.74 4.66
#